data_AF-A0A2A5IGY8-F1
#
_entry.id   AF-A0A2A5IGY8-F1
#
_cell.length_a   1.000
_cell.length_b   1.000
_cell.length_c   1.000
_cell.angle_alpha   90.00
_cell.angle_beta   90.00
_cell.angle_gamma   90.00
#
_symmetry.space_group_name_H-M   'P 1'
#
loop_
_entity.id
_entity.type
_entity.pdbx_description
1 polymer ?
#
loop_
_entity_poly.entity_id
_entity_poly.type
_entity_poly.pdbx_seq_one_letter_code
_entity_poly.pdbx_strand_id
1 'polypeptide(L)'
;GRLEEERRLCYVGMTRAMEKLYICYAESRRIYGREMFHKPSRFIREMPAECLEEIRLRTQVSRPTQYGRFSQNEVQQSFDASGIKLGQRVLHPKFGEGV
;
A
#
# COMPACT_ATOMS: atom_id res chain seq x y z
N GLY A 1 3.53 -12.27 29.93
CA GLY A 1 3.43 -13.70 29.57
C GLY A 1 4.08 -13.99 28.24
N ARG A 2 3.31 -14.40 27.22
CA ARG A 2 3.86 -14.93 25.95
C ARG A 2 4.71 -13.93 25.16
N LEU A 3 4.32 -12.65 25.08
CA LEU A 3 5.06 -11.66 24.30
C LEU A 3 6.45 -11.36 24.87
N GLU A 4 6.59 -11.37 26.19
CA GLU A 4 7.87 -11.15 26.86
C GLU A 4 8.82 -12.33 26.66
N GLU A 5 8.27 -13.55 26.58
CA GLU A 5 9.05 -14.73 26.22
C GLU A 5 9.54 -14.65 24.76
N GLU A 6 8.67 -14.31 23.81
CA GLU A 6 9.07 -14.07 22.41
C GLU A 6 10.13 -12.97 22.30
N ARG A 7 10.05 -11.93 23.14
CA ARG A 7 11.07 -10.88 23.23
C ARG A 7 12.41 -11.42 23.74
N ARG A 8 12.40 -12.26 24.78
CA ARG A 8 13.62 -12.94 25.28
C ARG A 8 14.23 -13.83 24.19
N LEU A 9 13.41 -14.57 23.46
CA LEU A 9 13.86 -15.39 22.34
C LEU A 9 14.52 -14.55 21.24
N CYS A 10 13.91 -13.43 20.86
CA CYS A 10 14.50 -12.48 19.91
C CYS A 10 15.85 -11.95 20.40
N TYR A 11 15.93 -11.51 21.66
CA TYR A 11 17.17 -11.02 22.26
C TYR A 11 18.28 -12.08 22.24
N VAL A 12 17.97 -13.31 22.67
CA VAL A 12 18.93 -14.41 22.65
C VAL A 12 19.41 -14.66 21.22
N GLY A 13 18.51 -14.69 20.23
CA GLY A 13 18.87 -14.85 18.82
C GLY A 13 19.80 -13.75 18.31
N MET A 14 19.53 -12.49 18.66
CA MET A 14 20.37 -11.34 18.27
C MET A 14 21.78 -11.46 18.86
N THR A 15 21.90 -11.80 20.15
CA THR A 15 23.20 -11.93 20.84
C THR A 15 24.03 -13.14 20.38
N ARG A 16 23.52 -13.99 19.47
CA ARG A 16 24.32 -15.05 18.83
C ARG A 16 25.25 -14.53 17.75
N ALA A 17 24.94 -13.38 17.15
CA ALA A 17 25.82 -12.78 16.14
C ALA A 17 27.05 -12.16 16.82
N MET A 18 28.25 -12.53 16.38
CA MET A 18 29.51 -11.96 16.88
C MET A 18 29.94 -10.71 16.10
N GLU A 19 29.83 -10.75 14.77
CA GLU A 19 30.31 -9.66 13.90
C GLU A 19 29.19 -8.93 13.16
N LYS A 20 28.32 -9.67 12.45
CA LYS A 20 27.21 -9.11 11.66
C LYS A 20 25.91 -9.86 11.92
N LEU A 21 24.83 -9.11 12.04
CA LEU A 21 23.48 -9.62 12.20
C LEU A 21 22.63 -9.18 11.00
N TYR A 22 22.07 -10.15 10.28
CA TYR A 22 21.09 -9.91 9.23
C TYR A 22 19.72 -10.40 9.69
N ILE A 23 18.71 -9.54 9.59
CA ILE A 23 17.33 -9.87 9.91
C ILE A 23 16.50 -9.79 8.63
N CYS A 24 15.89 -10.91 8.25
CA CYS A 24 15.08 -11.01 7.04
C CYS A 24 13.61 -11.20 7.38
N TYR A 25 12.72 -10.57 6.62
CA TYR A 25 11.29 -10.82 6.66
C TYR A 25 10.76 -10.92 5.22
N ALA A 26 9.59 -11.54 5.05
CA ALA A 26 8.93 -11.69 3.75
C ALA A 26 7.60 -10.95 3.76
N GLU A 27 7.30 -10.21 2.69
CA GLU A 27 6.01 -9.51 2.53
C GLU A 27 4.85 -10.49 2.32
N SER A 28 5.10 -11.57 1.57
CA SER A 28 4.17 -12.69 1.37
C SER A 28 4.87 -14.01 1.66
N ARG A 29 4.15 -14.94 2.29
CA ARG A 29 4.58 -16.35 2.41
C ARG A 29 3.40 -17.30 2.42
N ARG A 30 3.62 -18.48 1.85
CA ARG A 30 2.62 -19.55 1.86
C ARG A 30 2.78 -20.39 3.13
N ILE A 31 1.81 -20.33 4.01
CA ILE A 31 1.76 -21.09 5.26
C ILE A 31 0.50 -21.97 5.22
N TYR A 32 0.65 -23.28 5.46
CA TYR A 32 -0.45 -24.26 5.41
C TYR A 32 -1.31 -24.16 4.13
N GLY A 33 -0.65 -23.96 2.98
CA GLY A 33 -1.31 -23.88 1.68
C GLY A 33 -1.97 -22.54 1.35
N ARG A 34 -2.01 -21.58 2.29
CA ARG A 34 -2.58 -20.25 2.09
C ARG A 34 -1.50 -19.20 1.96
N GLU A 35 -1.67 -18.28 1.02
CA GLU A 35 -0.80 -17.12 0.91
C GLU A 35 -1.18 -16.09 1.98
N MET A 36 -0.19 -15.64 2.75
CA MET A 36 -0.37 -14.74 3.88
C MET A 36 0.57 -13.55 3.76
N PHE A 37 0.02 -12.35 3.96
CA PHE A 37 0.78 -11.11 3.97
C PHE A 37 1.02 -10.66 5.40
N HIS A 38 2.25 -10.79 5.86
CA HIS A 38 2.61 -10.47 7.25
C HIS A 38 3.31 -9.12 7.31
N LYS A 39 2.97 -8.33 8.32
CA LYS A 39 3.73 -7.12 8.65
C LYS A 39 5.10 -7.50 9.23
N PRO A 40 6.13 -6.65 9.07
CA PRO A 40 7.42 -6.86 9.72
C PRO A 40 7.27 -7.06 11.23
N SER A 41 8.15 -7.88 11.82
CA SER A 41 8.14 -8.13 13.26
C SER A 41 8.25 -6.83 14.05
N ARG A 42 7.46 -6.70 15.12
CA ARG A 42 7.50 -5.51 15.98
C ARG A 42 8.88 -5.30 16.61
N PHE A 43 9.62 -6.37 16.87
CA PHE A 43 10.95 -6.30 17.48
C PHE A 43 11.97 -5.57 16.60
N ILE A 44 11.79 -5.60 15.27
CA ILE A 44 12.62 -4.83 14.33
C ILE A 44 12.40 -3.32 14.52
N ARG A 45 11.15 -2.89 14.79
CA ARG A 45 10.79 -1.47 14.97
C ARG A 45 11.18 -0.92 16.33
N GLU A 46 11.41 -1.78 17.31
CA GLU A 46 11.83 -1.39 18.65
C GLU A 46 13.35 -1.19 18.75
N MET A 47 14.11 -1.63 17.73
CA MET A 47 15.55 -1.41 17.66
C MET A 47 15.88 0.05 17.32
N PRO A 48 16.98 0.62 17.87
CA PRO A 48 17.43 1.95 17.50
C PRO A 48 17.69 2.04 16.00
N ALA A 49 17.16 3.08 15.35
CA ALA A 49 17.29 3.28 13.91
C ALA A 49 18.76 3.46 13.46
N GLU A 50 19.60 3.99 14.35
CA GLU A 50 21.05 4.18 14.13
C GLU A 50 21.80 2.85 13.91
N CYS A 51 21.28 1.75 14.45
CA CYS A 51 21.87 0.42 14.33
C CYS A 51 21.26 -0.41 13.19
N LEU A 52 20.33 0.16 12.42
CA LEU A 52 19.59 -0.54 11.38
C LEU A 52 19.99 -0.03 10.00
N GLU A 53 20.49 -0.94 9.16
CA GLU A 53 20.67 -0.70 7.73
C GLU A 53 19.58 -1.46 6.95
N GLU A 54 18.66 -0.72 6.32
CA GLU A 54 17.57 -1.34 5.56
C GLU A 54 18.00 -1.64 4.11
N ILE A 55 18.23 -2.93 3.83
CA ILE A 55 18.55 -3.43 2.50
C ILE A 55 17.24 -3.69 1.74
N ARG A 56 16.76 -2.70 0.99
CA ARG A 56 15.64 -2.89 0.04
C ARG A 56 16.15 -2.88 -1.40
N LEU A 57 15.79 -3.93 -2.14
CA LEU A 57 15.89 -3.95 -3.60
C LEU A 57 14.92 -2.91 -4.16
N ARG A 58 15.37 -1.66 -4.25
CA ARG A 58 14.61 -0.60 -4.93
C ARG A 58 14.73 -0.85 -6.43
N THR A 59 13.85 -1.68 -6.98
CA THR A 59 13.45 -1.49 -8.37
C THR A 59 12.69 -0.17 -8.39
N GLN A 60 13.39 0.94 -8.61
CA GLN A 60 12.76 2.26 -8.77
C GLN A 60 11.95 2.25 -10.06
N VAL A 61 10.77 1.63 -10.04
CA VAL A 61 9.76 1.91 -11.03
C VAL A 61 9.12 3.22 -10.59
N SER A 62 9.74 4.34 -10.98
CA SER A 62 9.04 5.61 -11.05
C SER A 62 7.87 5.41 -12.02
N ARG A 63 6.72 4.98 -11.49
CA ARG A 63 5.45 5.19 -12.19
C ARG A 63 5.14 6.65 -11.90
N PRO A 64 5.27 7.57 -12.88
CA PRO A 64 4.72 8.90 -12.70
C PRO A 64 3.23 8.72 -12.46
N THR A 65 2.81 8.85 -11.20
CA THR A 65 1.41 9.03 -10.87
C THR A 65 1.04 10.36 -11.51
N GLN A 66 0.41 10.32 -12.68
CA GLN A 66 -0.10 11.51 -13.34
C GLN A 66 -1.26 12.04 -12.49
N TYR A 67 -0.91 12.80 -11.46
CA TYR A 67 -1.87 13.63 -10.76
C TYR A 67 -2.24 14.77 -11.73
N GLY A 68 -3.48 14.79 -12.19
CA GLY A 68 -4.04 15.96 -12.86
C GLY A 68 -3.89 16.04 -14.39
N ARG A 69 -4.07 14.95 -15.14
CA ARG A 69 -4.23 15.04 -16.61
C ARG A 69 -5.64 15.38 -17.10
N PHE A 70 -6.60 15.56 -16.20
CA PHE A 70 -7.91 16.09 -16.55
C PHE A 70 -8.07 17.45 -15.87
N SER A 71 -8.11 18.51 -16.67
CA SER A 71 -8.52 19.83 -16.20
C SER A 71 -9.97 19.73 -15.78
N GLN A 72 -10.23 19.84 -14.47
CA GLN A 72 -11.59 19.85 -13.93
C GLN A 72 -12.45 20.95 -14.57
N ASN A 73 -11.82 22.04 -15.01
CA ASN A 73 -12.47 23.12 -15.73
C ASN A 73 -12.90 22.74 -17.16
N GLU A 74 -12.12 21.94 -17.89
CA GLU A 74 -12.53 21.48 -19.24
C GLU A 74 -13.68 20.47 -19.14
N VAL A 75 -13.63 19.57 -18.15
CA VAL A 75 -14.73 18.62 -17.90
C VAL A 75 -16.00 19.39 -17.55
N GLN A 76 -15.92 20.40 -16.69
CA GLN A 76 -17.07 21.24 -16.33
C GLN A 76 -17.63 22.02 -17.53
N GLN A 77 -16.77 22.64 -18.34
CA GLN A 77 -17.21 23.36 -19.55
C GLN A 77 -17.89 22.44 -20.58
N SER A 78 -17.35 21.23 -20.78
CA SER A 78 -17.95 20.26 -21.69
C SER A 78 -19.32 19.77 -21.20
N PHE A 79 -19.49 19.63 -19.88
CA PHE A 79 -20.76 19.29 -19.27
C PHE A 79 -21.77 20.43 -19.38
N ASP A 80 -21.37 21.66 -19.08
CA ASP A 80 -22.23 22.85 -19.19
C ASP A 80 -22.64 23.10 -20.66
N ALA A 81 -21.75 22.82 -21.62
CA ALA A 81 -22.03 22.93 -23.06
C ALA A 81 -23.00 21.85 -23.58
N SER A 82 -23.14 20.72 -22.87
CA SER A 82 -24.12 19.69 -23.24
C SER A 82 -25.57 20.18 -23.08
N GLY A 83 -25.78 21.27 -22.31
CA GLY A 83 -27.10 21.83 -22.04
C GLY A 83 -27.99 20.94 -21.17
N ILE A 84 -27.44 19.84 -20.62
CA ILE A 84 -28.15 18.87 -19.79
C ILE A 84 -27.80 19.13 -18.32
N LYS A 85 -28.82 19.22 -17.47
CA LYS A 85 -28.64 19.33 -16.01
C LYS A 85 -28.74 17.96 -15.35
N LEU A 86 -27.99 17.75 -14.27
CA LEU A 86 -28.15 16.55 -13.44
C LEU A 86 -29.59 16.45 -12.92
N GLY A 87 -30.25 15.33 -13.17
CA GLY A 87 -31.66 15.10 -12.85
C GLY A 87 -32.65 15.66 -13.90
N GLN A 88 -32.17 16.09 -15.06
CA GLN A 88 -33.02 16.50 -16.17
C GLN A 88 -33.64 15.28 -16.84
N ARG A 89 -34.96 15.36 -17.07
CA ARG A 89 -35.66 14.40 -17.91
C ARG A 89 -35.17 14.52 -19.35
N VAL A 90 -34.67 13.42 -19.89
CA VAL A 90 -34.19 13.30 -21.26
C VAL A 90 -35.05 12.28 -22.01
N LEU A 91 -35.27 12.53 -23.31
CA LEU A 91 -36.01 11.63 -24.20
C LEU A 91 -35.04 11.03 -25.20
N HIS A 92 -34.79 9.72 -25.13
CA HIS A 92 -33.90 9.03 -26.05
C HIS A 92 -34.70 8.33 -27.18
N PRO A 93 -34.31 8.47 -28.47
CA PRO A 93 -35.07 7.93 -29.61
C PRO A 93 -35.35 6.42 -29.55
N LYS A 94 -34.44 5.66 -28.91
CA LYS A 94 -34.55 4.20 -28.74
C LYS A 94 -35.18 3.76 -27.42
N PHE A 95 -35.09 4.58 -26.36
CA PHE A 95 -35.33 4.13 -24.99
C PHE A 95 -36.44 4.90 -24.25
N GLY A 96 -36.99 5.97 -24.82
CA GLY A 96 -38.08 6.75 -24.20
C GLY A 96 -37.59 7.77 -23.17
N GLU A 97 -38.48 8.18 -22.26
CA GLU A 97 -38.22 9.18 -21.20
C GLU A 97 -37.43 8.55 -20.04
N GLY A 98 -36.34 9.21 -19.62
CA GLY A 98 -35.53 8.84 -18.47
C GLY A 98 -35.03 10.07 -17.72
N VAL A 99 -34.60 9.89 -16.47
CA VAL A 99 -34.02 10.94 -15.60
C VAL A 99 -32.52 10.71 -15.45
#